data_AF-A0A4Q5QX55-F1
#
_entry.id   AF-A0A4Q5QX55-F1
#
_cell.length_a   1.000
_cell.length_b   1.000
_cell.length_c   1.000
_cell.angle_alpha   90.00
_cell.angle_beta   90.00
_cell.angle_gamma   90.00
#
_symmetry.space_group_name_H-M   'P 1'
#
loop_
_entity.id
_entity.type
_entity.pdbx_description
1 polymer ?
#
loop_
_entity_poly.entity_id
_entity_poly.type
_entity_poly.pdbx_seq_one_letter_code
_entity_poly.pdbx_strand_id
1 'polypeptide(L)'
;MIYNLQILRALAAYSVFLTHFGLYAGPILPRPDALAFGAAGVDVFFVLSGFIMFVSTAGRRESSGGFLLRRAIRVVPLYWLVTLALTLIALAGLKPIGIVELRLDYVVQSLLFLPFST
;
A
#
# COMPACT_ATOMS: atom_id res chain seq x y z
N MET A 1 17.74 15.62 -4.37
CA MET A 1 16.82 14.48 -4.49
C MET A 1 16.84 14.05 -5.95
N ILE A 2 17.08 12.77 -6.26
CA ILE A 2 17.25 12.32 -7.65
C ILE A 2 15.87 12.06 -8.25
N TYR A 3 15.38 12.99 -9.09
CA TYR A 3 14.03 12.95 -9.67
C TYR A 3 13.76 11.66 -10.46
N ASN A 4 14.75 11.20 -11.24
CA ASN A 4 14.63 9.98 -12.05
C ASN A 4 14.27 8.75 -11.20
N LEU A 5 14.83 8.62 -10.00
CA LEU A 5 14.53 7.51 -9.10
C LEU A 5 13.11 7.59 -8.51
N GLN A 6 12.58 8.81 -8.34
CA GLN A 6 11.20 8.98 -7.87
C GLN A 6 10.19 8.64 -8.96
N ILE A 7 10.47 9.03 -10.20
CA ILE A 7 9.66 8.67 -11.37
C ILE A 7 9.66 7.14 -11.52
N LEU A 8 10.83 6.51 -11.44
CA LEU A 8 10.93 5.06 -11.53
C LEU A 8 10.16 4.35 -10.41
N ARG A 9 10.20 4.90 -9.18
CA ARG A 9 9.38 4.37 -8.07
C ARG A 9 7.88 4.53 -8.33
N ALA A 10 7.46 5.65 -8.91
CA ALA A 10 6.06 5.85 -9.27
C ALA A 10 5.60 4.86 -10.35
N LEU A 11 6.43 4.62 -11.37
CA LEU A 11 6.17 3.61 -12.40
C LEU A 11 6.09 2.20 -11.81
N ALA A 12 7.02 1.84 -10.91
CA ALA A 12 7.01 0.56 -10.23
C ALA A 12 5.77 0.37 -9.33
N ALA A 13 5.37 1.39 -8.57
CA ALA A 13 4.14 1.35 -7.78
C ALA A 13 2.89 1.21 -8.67
N TYR A 14 2.87 1.90 -9.80
CA TYR A 14 1.78 1.83 -10.76
C TYR A 14 1.68 0.45 -11.42
N SER A 15 2.81 -0.18 -11.75
CA SER A 15 2.78 -1.55 -12.29
C SER A 15 2.24 -2.55 -11.26
N VAL A 16 2.59 -2.41 -9.98
CA VAL A 16 2.00 -3.24 -8.90
C VAL A 16 0.48 -3.04 -8.81
N PHE A 17 0.03 -1.79 -8.91
CA PHE A 17 -1.40 -1.48 -9.00
C PHE A 17 -2.07 -2.19 -10.19
N LEU A 18 -1.46 -2.16 -11.38
CA LEU A 18 -2.02 -2.82 -12.57
C LEU A 18 -2.22 -4.32 -12.37
N THR A 19 -1.27 -5.01 -11.71
CA THR A 19 -1.42 -6.43 -11.38
C THR A 19 -2.62 -6.69 -10.48
N HIS A 20 -2.77 -5.91 -9.40
CA HIS A 20 -3.90 -6.06 -8.50
C HIS A 20 -5.22 -5.66 -9.16
N PHE A 21 -5.21 -4.61 -9.96
CA PHE A 21 -6.37 -4.18 -10.73
C PHE A 21 -6.82 -5.27 -11.72
N GLY A 22 -5.88 -5.94 -12.40
CA GLY A 22 -6.16 -7.05 -13.31
C GLY A 22 -6.96 -8.18 -12.64
N LEU A 23 -6.67 -8.49 -11.37
CA LEU A 23 -7.42 -9.52 -10.62
C LEU A 23 -8.92 -9.20 -10.48
N TYR A 24 -9.27 -7.93 -10.45
CA TYR A 24 -10.66 -7.48 -10.29
C TYR A 24 -11.30 -6.98 -11.60
N ALA A 25 -10.50 -6.73 -12.64
CA ALA A 25 -10.95 -6.18 -13.91
C ALA A 25 -11.34 -7.24 -14.96
N GLY A 26 -11.35 -8.53 -14.60
CA GLY A 26 -11.67 -9.64 -15.51
C GLY A 26 -12.98 -9.50 -16.32
N PRO A 27 -14.07 -8.94 -15.77
CA PRO A 27 -15.29 -8.71 -16.54
C PRO A 27 -15.20 -7.58 -17.59
N ILE A 28 -14.20 -6.70 -17.49
CA ILE A 28 -14.09 -5.47 -18.28
C ILE A 28 -12.92 -5.56 -19.28
N LEU A 29 -11.87 -6.29 -18.92
CA LEU A 29 -10.66 -6.41 -19.73
C LEU A 29 -10.59 -7.76 -20.45
N PRO A 30 -10.33 -7.82 -21.76
CA PRO A 30 -10.27 -9.08 -22.51
C PRO A 30 -9.05 -9.96 -22.16
N ARG A 31 -7.98 -9.39 -21.59
CA ARG A 31 -6.76 -10.11 -21.14
C ARG A 31 -6.21 -9.51 -19.84
N PRO A 32 -6.88 -9.70 -18.70
CA PRO A 32 -6.45 -9.14 -17.41
C PRO A 32 -5.13 -9.77 -16.90
N ASP A 33 -4.85 -11.00 -17.31
CA ASP A 33 -3.62 -11.76 -17.08
C ASP A 33 -2.39 -11.06 -17.66
N ALA A 34 -2.56 -10.32 -18.76
CA ALA A 34 -1.50 -9.51 -19.33
C ALA A 34 -1.03 -8.39 -18.38
N LEU A 35 -1.74 -8.07 -17.30
CA LEU A 35 -1.29 -7.10 -16.28
C LEU A 35 -0.44 -7.75 -15.17
N ALA A 36 -0.27 -9.09 -15.18
CA ALA A 36 0.51 -9.80 -14.18
C ALA A 36 2.02 -9.47 -14.21
N PHE A 37 2.55 -8.97 -15.34
CA PHE A 37 3.95 -8.51 -15.41
C PHE A 37 4.27 -7.41 -14.40
N GLY A 38 3.25 -6.65 -13.98
CA GLY A 38 3.40 -5.56 -13.02
C GLY A 38 3.90 -6.00 -11.64
N ALA A 39 3.83 -7.29 -11.33
CA ALA A 39 4.42 -7.91 -10.14
C ALA A 39 5.94 -7.67 -10.04
N ALA A 40 6.65 -7.58 -11.17
CA ALA A 40 8.08 -7.23 -11.18
C ALA A 40 8.34 -5.82 -10.60
N GLY A 41 7.34 -4.95 -10.58
CA GLY A 41 7.42 -3.64 -9.94
C GLY A 41 7.61 -3.72 -8.42
N VAL A 42 7.22 -4.82 -7.78
CA VAL A 42 7.41 -5.04 -6.34
C VAL A 42 8.91 -4.93 -6.00
N ASP A 43 9.74 -5.73 -6.66
CA ASP A 43 11.19 -5.78 -6.40
C ASP A 43 11.84 -4.42 -6.63
N VAL A 44 11.52 -3.78 -7.76
CA VAL A 44 12.03 -2.45 -8.12
C VAL A 44 11.60 -1.40 -7.09
N PHE A 45 10.33 -1.39 -6.70
CA PHE A 45 9.80 -0.42 -5.73
C PHE A 45 10.46 -0.56 -4.36
N PHE A 46 10.62 -1.80 -3.87
CA PHE A 46 11.21 -2.06 -2.56
C PHE A 46 12.71 -1.74 -2.53
N VAL A 47 13.48 -2.16 -3.53
CA VAL A 47 14.93 -1.88 -3.62
C VAL A 47 15.18 -0.37 -3.71
N LEU A 48 14.46 0.35 -4.59
CA LEU A 48 14.59 1.80 -4.71
C LEU A 48 14.18 2.54 -3.44
N SER A 49 13.10 2.10 -2.80
CA SER A 49 12.65 2.72 -1.55
C SER A 49 13.70 2.55 -0.45
N GLY A 50 14.27 1.35 -0.30
CA GLY A 50 15.36 1.10 0.65
C GLY A 50 16.60 1.95 0.36
N PHE A 51 17.02 1.99 -0.90
CA PHE A 51 18.15 2.82 -1.34
C PHE A 51 17.93 4.31 -1.04
N ILE A 52 16.77 4.87 -1.39
CA ILE A 52 16.45 6.28 -1.12
C ILE A 52 16.40 6.56 0.39
N MET A 53 15.82 5.66 1.19
CA MET A 53 15.80 5.79 2.65
C MET A 53 17.21 5.83 3.22
N PHE A 54 18.09 4.93 2.78
CA PHE A 54 19.48 4.91 3.20
C PHE A 54 20.20 6.21 2.83
N VAL A 55 20.19 6.61 1.55
CA VAL A 55 20.89 7.81 1.07
C VAL A 55 20.34 9.09 1.69
N SER A 56 19.03 9.18 1.94
CA SER A 56 18.42 10.38 2.55
C SER A 56 18.70 10.52 4.05
N THR A 57 19.04 9.41 4.72
CA THR A 57 19.35 9.38 6.15
C THR A 57 20.87 9.34 6.39
N ALA A 58 21.66 8.96 5.38
CA ALA A 58 23.12 8.92 5.44
C ALA A 58 23.68 10.30 5.84
N GLY A 59 24.53 10.31 6.87
CA GLY A 59 25.13 11.54 7.41
C GLY A 59 24.25 12.34 8.37
N ARG A 60 23.00 11.94 8.62
CA ARG A 60 22.15 12.55 9.65
C ARG A 60 22.33 11.84 10.98
N ARG A 61 22.44 12.59 12.08
CA ARG A 61 22.36 12.07 13.45
C ARG A 61 20.90 11.80 13.83
N GLU A 62 20.26 10.92 13.08
CA GLU A 62 18.88 10.53 13.28
C GLU A 62 18.83 9.23 14.09
N SER A 63 18.10 9.22 15.21
CA SER A 63 17.86 7.99 15.94
C SER A 63 16.90 7.08 15.15
N SER A 64 17.09 5.77 15.27
CA SER A 64 16.19 4.77 14.67
C SER A 64 14.73 5.00 15.07
N GLY A 65 14.48 5.35 16.34
CA GLY A 65 13.14 5.70 16.84
C GLY A 65 12.56 6.95 16.17
N GLY A 66 13.37 7.98 15.94
CA GLY A 66 12.94 9.20 15.24
C GLY A 66 12.56 8.93 13.78
N PHE A 67 13.31 8.06 13.11
CA PHE A 67 13.00 7.60 11.75
C PHE A 67 11.67 6.85 11.70
N LEU A 68 11.48 5.88 12.61
CA LEU A 68 10.24 5.12 12.69
C LEU A 68 9.04 6.00 13.02
N LEU A 69 9.17 6.95 13.95
CA LEU A 69 8.10 7.88 14.32
C LEU A 69 7.67 8.75 13.13
N ARG A 70 8.63 9.32 12.38
CA ARG A 70 8.33 10.09 11.16
C ARG A 70 7.53 9.26 10.14
N ARG A 71 7.87 7.98 10.02
CA ARG A 71 7.20 7.06 9.10
C ARG A 71 5.81 6.68 9.61
N ALA A 72 5.66 6.45 10.91
CA ALA A 72 4.37 6.15 11.54
C ALA A 72 3.40 7.33 11.40
N ILE A 73 3.81 8.56 11.70
CA ILE A 73 2.98 9.76 11.56
C ILE A 73 2.52 9.98 10.10
N ARG A 74 3.30 9.51 9.12
CA ARG A 74 2.93 9.61 7.71
C ARG A 74 1.99 8.48 7.24
N VAL A 75 2.24 7.24 7.68
CA VAL A 75 1.55 6.04 7.15
C VAL A 75 0.29 5.73 7.95
N VAL A 76 0.35 5.78 9.28
CA VAL A 76 -0.74 5.34 10.17
C VAL A 76 -2.00 6.18 10.00
N PRO A 77 -1.96 7.53 9.95
CA PRO A 77 -3.18 8.33 9.80
C PRO A 77 -3.89 8.08 8.47
N LEU A 78 -3.11 7.97 7.38
CA LEU A 78 -3.67 7.68 6.06
C LEU A 78 -4.28 6.27 6.02
N TYR A 79 -3.62 5.29 6.62
CA TYR A 79 -4.15 3.94 6.74
C TYR A 79 -5.48 3.91 7.50
N TRP A 80 -5.55 4.52 8.70
CA TRP A 80 -6.79 4.60 9.46
C TRP A 80 -7.91 5.30 8.70
N LEU A 81 -7.60 6.43 8.04
CA LEU A 81 -8.58 7.16 7.25
C LEU A 81 -9.17 6.29 6.13
N VAL A 82 -8.32 5.59 5.37
CA VAL A 82 -8.78 4.72 4.29
C VAL A 82 -9.57 3.52 4.83
N THR A 83 -9.10 2.86 5.90
CA THR A 83 -9.82 1.74 6.53
C THR A 83 -11.20 2.17 7.04
N LEU A 84 -11.29 3.32 7.71
CA LEU A 84 -12.57 3.85 8.19
C LEU A 84 -13.47 4.26 7.02
N ALA A 85 -12.94 4.91 5.99
CA ALA A 85 -13.71 5.28 4.80
C ALA A 85 -14.29 4.05 4.10
N LEU A 86 -13.49 3.01 3.89
CA LEU A 86 -13.95 1.74 3.30
C LEU A 86 -14.99 1.05 4.18
N THR A 87 -14.82 1.08 5.51
CA THR A 87 -15.79 0.56 6.47
C THR A 87 -17.13 1.31 6.38
N LEU A 88 -17.12 2.64 6.31
CA LEU A 88 -18.32 3.47 6.17
C LEU A 88 -19.02 3.22 4.83
N ILE A 89 -18.27 3.10 3.74
CA ILE A 89 -18.79 2.75 2.41
C ILE A 89 -19.49 1.37 2.48
N ALA A 90 -18.88 0.39 3.14
CA ALA A 90 -19.48 -0.93 3.32
C ALA A 90 -20.76 -0.89 4.16
N LEU A 91 -20.76 -0.12 5.26
CA LEU A 91 -21.95 0.09 6.10
C LEU A 91 -23.09 0.81 5.37
N ALA A 92 -22.77 1.66 4.38
CA ALA A 92 -23.76 2.31 3.51
C ALA A 92 -24.40 1.35 2.49
N GLY A 93 -24.06 0.06 2.50
CA GLY A 93 -24.61 -0.97 1.61
C GLY A 93 -23.86 -1.12 0.28
N LEU A 94 -22.78 -0.36 0.07
CA LEU A 94 -21.89 -0.58 -1.07
C LEU A 94 -20.96 -1.77 -0.78
N LYS A 95 -20.44 -2.40 -1.84
CA LYS A 95 -19.51 -3.53 -1.73
C LYS A 95 -18.14 -3.11 -2.27
N PRO A 96 -17.28 -2.47 -1.45
CA PRO A 96 -15.94 -2.13 -1.89
C PRO A 96 -15.15 -3.39 -2.23
N ILE A 97 -14.32 -3.29 -3.26
CA ILE A 97 -13.43 -4.37 -3.68
C ILE A 97 -12.46 -4.71 -2.54
N GLY A 98 -12.32 -6.00 -2.24
CA GLY A 98 -11.38 -6.51 -1.23
C GLY A 98 -11.96 -6.67 0.18
N ILE A 99 -13.20 -6.24 0.45
CA ILE A 99 -13.89 -6.58 1.71
C ILE A 99 -14.69 -7.86 1.52
N VAL A 100 -14.24 -8.94 2.17
CA VAL A 100 -14.90 -10.25 2.12
C VAL A 100 -16.01 -10.34 3.17
N GLU A 101 -15.75 -9.85 4.39
CA GLU A 101 -16.68 -9.90 5.51
C GLU A 101 -16.50 -8.65 6.37
N LEU A 102 -17.61 -7.97 6.70
CA LEU A 102 -17.58 -6.82 7.59
C LEU A 102 -17.93 -7.27 9.01
N ARG A 103 -16.91 -7.43 9.85
CA ARG A 103 -17.07 -7.71 11.28
C ARG A 103 -16.34 -6.68 12.12
N LEU A 104 -16.93 -6.35 13.26
CA LEU A 104 -16.39 -5.32 14.16
C LEU A 104 -14.99 -5.69 14.69
N ASP A 105 -14.76 -6.97 14.97
CA ASP A 105 -13.47 -7.49 15.42
C ASP A 105 -12.39 -7.32 14.35
N TYR A 106 -12.68 -7.55 13.06
CA TYR A 106 -11.73 -7.32 11.98
C TYR A 106 -11.41 -5.84 11.78
N VAL A 107 -12.39 -4.95 11.97
CA VAL A 107 -12.15 -3.49 11.91
C VAL A 107 -11.23 -3.07 13.06
N VAL A 108 -11.48 -3.53 14.28
CA VAL A 108 -10.64 -3.24 15.45
C VAL A 108 -9.23 -3.81 15.28
N GLN A 109 -9.11 -5.07 14.84
CA GLN A 109 -7.82 -5.70 14.56
C GLN A 109 -7.03 -4.94 13.49
N SER A 110 -7.68 -4.52 12.41
CA SER A 110 -7.07 -3.71 11.35
C SER A 110 -6.54 -2.38 11.90
N LEU A 111 -7.35 -1.63 12.65
CA LEU A 111 -6.96 -0.34 13.21
C LEU A 111 -5.80 -0.45 14.20
N LEU A 112 -5.72 -1.55 14.94
CA LEU A 112 -4.64 -1.83 15.90
C LEU A 112 -3.45 -2.57 15.28
N PHE A 113 -3.46 -2.82 13.96
CA PHE A 113 -2.44 -3.60 13.25
C PHE A 113 -2.20 -5.00 13.85
N LEU A 114 -3.26 -5.61 14.41
CA LEU A 114 -3.22 -6.96 14.94
C LEU A 114 -3.46 -7.97 13.80
N PRO A 115 -2.76 -9.11 13.81
CA PRO A 115 -3.01 -10.17 12.85
C PRO A 115 -4.40 -10.77 13.07
N PHE A 116 -5.07 -11.14 11.98
CA PHE A 116 -6.35 -11.81 12.03
C PHE A 116 -6.18 -13.22 12.57
N SER A 117 -6.81 -13.53 13.69
CA SER A 117 -6.97 -14.91 14.16
C SER A 117 -8.10 -15.55 13.38
N THR A 118 -7.77 -16.31 12.33
CA THR A 118 -8.68 -17.27 11.71
C THR A 118 -9.12 -18.34 12.71
#